data_AF-A0A2T7EW36-F1
#
_entry.id   AF-A0A2T7EW36-F1
#
_cell.length_a   1.000
_cell.length_b   1.000
_cell.length_c   1.000
_cell.angle_alpha   90.00
_cell.angle_beta   90.00
_cell.angle_gamma   90.00
#
_symmetry.space_group_name_H-M   'P 1'
#
loop_
_entity.id
_entity.type
_entity.pdbx_description
1 polymer ?
#
loop_
_entity_poly.entity_id
_entity_poly.type
_entity_poly.pdbx_seq_one_letter_code
_entity_poly.pdbx_strand_id
1 'polypeptide(L)'
;MECAAKGLAAEPCAGGVADRRCGSCGAVAYCSRAHQIIHWRVHKEECERFAEQMRRVNLLSQFPFTFLEPPALNHEFPSARCFFLQMFKLHQKGLWKSECICGSDVASAKDLSIAAEWNLQSSLCPCTEPENPVPAVLASWEDYYQWRSLPLHSPVAVLLHWPLTLYHCLQLYRLQTSKYDGQDTLCIHYLGPEKELLQLATFGELRALFPGVQIHIELVGPEVPKSRDGEVVNISRYARCSDESCCCKSSIGSEDSSCTAVRLKLWKGFYHERCSDIMKK
;
A
#
# COMPACT_ATOMS: atom_id res chain seq x y z
N MET A 1 9.41 -16.48 -7.82
CA MET A 1 9.26 -16.48 -6.35
C MET A 1 10.63 -16.72 -5.73
N GLU A 2 10.89 -16.17 -4.56
CA GLU A 2 12.10 -16.51 -3.80
C GLU A 2 11.96 -17.90 -3.15
N CYS A 3 13.11 -18.52 -2.86
CA CYS A 3 13.14 -19.78 -2.12
C CYS A 3 12.71 -19.54 -0.67
N ALA A 4 11.73 -20.29 -0.18
CA ALA A 4 11.22 -20.13 1.19
C ALA A 4 12.22 -20.57 2.27
N ALA A 5 13.30 -21.26 1.91
CA ALA A 5 14.39 -21.62 2.81
C ALA A 5 15.58 -20.63 2.77
N LYS A 6 15.46 -19.51 2.04
CA LYS A 6 16.53 -18.51 1.91
C LYS A 6 16.89 -17.99 3.31
N GLY A 7 18.17 -18.07 3.67
CA GLY A 7 18.69 -17.68 4.99
C GLY A 7 18.52 -18.73 6.10
N LEU A 8 17.85 -19.85 5.84
CA LEU A 8 17.70 -20.96 6.82
C LEU A 8 18.68 -22.11 6.57
N ALA A 9 19.17 -22.26 5.34
CA ALA A 9 20.14 -23.27 4.96
C ALA A 9 21.58 -22.73 5.03
N ALA A 10 22.52 -23.57 5.46
CA ALA A 10 23.96 -23.27 5.40
C ALA A 10 24.44 -23.12 3.95
N GLU A 11 23.92 -23.97 3.06
CA GLU A 11 24.16 -23.88 1.63
C GLU A 11 23.29 -22.79 0.99
N PRO A 12 23.89 -21.83 0.26
CA PRO A 12 23.16 -20.74 -0.37
C PRO A 12 22.20 -21.26 -1.45
N CYS A 13 21.18 -20.46 -1.76
CA CYS A 13 20.35 -20.70 -2.92
C CYS A 13 21.22 -20.69 -4.18
N ALA A 14 21.05 -21.68 -5.06
CA ALA A 14 21.87 -21.87 -6.26
C ALA A 14 21.67 -20.80 -7.36
N GLY A 15 21.17 -19.60 -7.00
CA GLY A 15 20.87 -18.52 -7.94
C GLY A 15 19.69 -18.77 -8.90
N GLY A 16 19.12 -19.98 -8.91
CA GLY A 16 17.99 -20.37 -9.75
C GLY A 16 16.62 -19.97 -9.20
N VAL A 17 15.63 -19.92 -10.08
CA VAL A 17 14.22 -19.66 -9.74
C VAL A 17 13.69 -20.77 -8.82
N ALA A 18 13.02 -20.40 -7.73
CA ALA A 18 12.30 -21.37 -6.90
C ALA A 18 10.99 -21.77 -7.58
N ASP A 19 11.01 -22.90 -8.30
CA ASP A 19 9.91 -23.43 -9.09
C ASP A 19 9.17 -24.61 -8.41
N ARG A 20 9.83 -25.31 -7.48
CA ARG A 20 9.24 -26.43 -6.74
C ARG A 20 8.31 -25.94 -5.65
N ARG A 21 7.01 -25.87 -5.93
CA ARG A 21 5.99 -25.54 -4.94
C ARG A 21 5.78 -26.67 -3.93
N CYS A 22 5.40 -26.33 -2.70
CA CYS A 22 4.93 -27.30 -1.72
C CYS A 22 3.69 -28.02 -2.27
N GLY A 23 3.71 -29.34 -2.37
CA GLY A 23 2.62 -30.11 -2.98
C GLY A 23 1.31 -30.10 -2.20
N SER A 24 1.32 -29.69 -0.94
CA SER A 24 0.12 -29.60 -0.11
C SER A 24 -0.54 -28.22 -0.21
N CYS A 25 0.19 -27.15 0.15
CA CYS A 25 -0.40 -25.81 0.16
C CYS A 25 -0.27 -25.05 -1.16
N GLY A 26 0.70 -25.39 -2.01
CA GLY A 26 0.99 -24.65 -3.24
C GLY A 26 1.56 -23.24 -3.04
N ALA A 27 1.59 -22.69 -1.81
CA ALA A 27 1.92 -21.29 -1.53
C ALA A 27 3.43 -20.98 -1.58
N VAL A 28 4.26 -21.84 -0.99
CA VAL A 28 5.72 -21.64 -0.89
C VAL A 28 6.47 -22.44 -1.96
N ALA A 29 7.63 -21.94 -2.38
CA ALA A 29 8.47 -22.60 -3.38
C ALA A 29 9.93 -22.75 -2.94
N TYR A 30 10.62 -23.72 -3.52
CA TYR A 30 11.99 -24.09 -3.19
C TYR A 30 12.84 -24.22 -4.44
N CYS A 31 14.12 -23.85 -4.37
CA CYS A 31 15.07 -24.16 -5.45
C CYS A 31 15.57 -25.61 -5.39
N SER A 32 15.42 -26.29 -4.25
CA SER A 32 15.85 -27.69 -4.07
C SER A 32 15.01 -28.45 -3.06
N ARG A 33 15.06 -29.79 -3.12
CA ARG A 33 14.43 -30.67 -2.12
C ARG A 33 15.08 -30.54 -0.74
N ALA A 34 16.39 -30.29 -0.68
CA ALA A 34 17.09 -30.09 0.58
C ALA A 34 16.55 -28.86 1.33
N HIS A 35 16.35 -27.75 0.61
CA HIS A 35 15.74 -26.53 1.14
C HIS A 35 14.30 -26.74 1.62
N GLN A 36 13.51 -27.54 0.89
CA GLN A 36 12.17 -27.93 1.33
C GLN A 36 12.19 -28.67 2.67
N ILE A 37 13.10 -29.64 2.85
CA ILE A 37 13.22 -30.41 4.10
C ILE A 37 13.63 -29.51 5.27
N ILE A 38 14.54 -28.57 5.05
CA ILE A 38 14.98 -27.60 6.06
C ILE A 38 13.81 -26.72 6.49
N HIS A 39 13.12 -26.09 5.53
CA HIS A 39 11.99 -25.20 5.81
C HIS A 39 10.76 -25.94 6.39
N TRP A 40 10.59 -27.23 6.09
CA TRP A 40 9.47 -28.03 6.61
C TRP A 40 9.37 -28.02 8.14
N ARG A 41 10.50 -27.85 8.85
CA ARG A 41 10.55 -27.77 10.31
C ARG A 41 9.66 -26.64 10.87
N VAL A 42 9.50 -25.55 10.12
CA VAL A 42 8.66 -24.40 10.49
C VAL A 42 7.39 -24.33 9.63
N HIS A 43 7.49 -24.62 8.33
CA HIS A 43 6.37 -24.51 7.40
C HIS A 43 5.19 -25.43 7.73
N LYS A 44 5.45 -26.61 8.30
CA LYS A 44 4.41 -27.60 8.62
C LYS A 44 3.26 -27.01 9.46
N GLU A 45 3.57 -26.04 10.33
CA GLU A 45 2.60 -25.41 11.23
C GLU A 45 1.68 -24.43 10.47
N GLU A 46 2.17 -23.84 9.38
CA GLU A 46 1.45 -22.87 8.55
C GLU A 46 0.87 -23.49 7.27
N CYS A 47 1.24 -24.73 6.95
CA CYS A 47 0.96 -25.36 5.66
C CYS A 47 -0.55 -25.47 5.40
N GLU A 48 -1.32 -25.90 6.38
CA GLU A 48 -2.78 -26.03 6.27
C GLU A 48 -3.45 -24.66 6.08
N ARG A 49 -3.05 -23.65 6.86
CA ARG A 49 -3.54 -22.27 6.72
C ARG A 49 -3.26 -21.72 5.33
N PHE A 50 -2.05 -21.94 4.81
CA PHE A 50 -1.70 -21.55 3.44
C PHE A 50 -2.49 -22.30 2.39
N ALA A 51 -2.78 -23.59 2.61
CA ALA A 51 -3.62 -24.36 1.68
C ALA A 51 -5.03 -23.77 1.59
N GLU A 52 -5.64 -23.38 2.71
CA GLU A 52 -6.94 -22.71 2.72
C GLU A 52 -6.92 -21.37 1.99
N GLN A 53 -5.87 -20.56 2.20
CA GLN A 53 -5.69 -19.30 1.46
C GLN A 53 -5.56 -19.54 -0.05
N MET A 54 -4.79 -20.56 -0.45
CA MET A 54 -4.59 -20.89 -1.85
C MET A 54 -5.85 -21.45 -2.52
N ARG A 55 -6.79 -22.07 -1.79
CA ARG A 55 -8.12 -22.44 -2.33
C ARG A 55 -8.93 -21.22 -2.77
N ARG A 56 -8.69 -20.06 -2.15
CA ARG A 56 -9.42 -18.81 -2.42
C ARG A 56 -8.70 -17.89 -3.40
N VAL A 57 -7.52 -18.24 -3.91
CA VAL A 57 -6.68 -17.36 -4.74
C VAL A 57 -7.42 -16.83 -5.98
N ASN A 58 -8.24 -17.68 -6.63
CA ASN A 58 -8.99 -17.29 -7.81
C ASN A 58 -10.08 -16.24 -7.50
N LEU A 59 -10.67 -16.30 -6.31
CA LEU A 59 -11.63 -15.27 -5.85
C LEU A 59 -10.91 -13.96 -5.57
N LEU A 60 -9.69 -14.03 -5.00
CA LEU A 60 -8.88 -12.86 -4.68
C LEU A 60 -8.25 -12.19 -5.92
N SER A 61 -8.26 -12.86 -7.08
CA SER A 61 -7.79 -12.32 -8.36
C SER A 61 -8.90 -11.73 -9.24
N GLN A 62 -10.16 -11.76 -8.79
CA GLN A 62 -11.28 -11.15 -9.51
C GLN A 62 -11.42 -9.68 -9.10
N PHE A 63 -10.92 -8.79 -9.94
CA PHE A 63 -11.05 -7.35 -9.75
C PHE A 63 -11.95 -6.74 -10.83
N PRO A 64 -12.69 -5.66 -10.53
CA PRO A 64 -13.63 -5.03 -11.46
C PRO A 64 -12.93 -4.16 -12.53
N PHE A 65 -11.60 -4.14 -12.57
CA PHE A 65 -10.86 -3.20 -13.38
C PHE A 65 -10.75 -3.62 -14.84
N THR A 66 -10.90 -2.66 -15.74
CA THR A 66 -10.81 -2.90 -17.19
C THR A 66 -9.37 -2.91 -17.71
N PHE A 67 -8.38 -2.66 -16.85
CA PHE A 67 -6.95 -2.59 -17.20
C PHE A 67 -6.15 -3.85 -16.80
N LEU A 68 -6.83 -4.93 -16.42
CA LEU A 68 -6.19 -6.17 -15.95
C LEU A 68 -5.69 -7.06 -17.08
N GLU A 69 -6.18 -6.85 -18.31
CA GLU A 69 -5.67 -7.57 -19.48
C GLU A 69 -4.26 -7.04 -19.79
N PRO A 70 -3.19 -7.83 -19.55
CA PRO A 70 -1.85 -7.39 -19.88
C PRO A 70 -1.77 -7.31 -21.40
N PRO A 71 -1.42 -6.17 -22.00
CA PRO A 71 -1.13 -6.16 -23.41
C PRO A 71 0.14 -7.00 -23.62
N ALA A 72 0.23 -7.71 -24.75
CA ALA A 72 1.32 -8.64 -25.02
C ALA A 72 2.67 -7.98 -24.73
N LEU A 73 3.53 -8.66 -23.96
CA LEU A 73 4.87 -8.17 -23.62
C LEU A 73 5.60 -7.80 -24.92
N ASN A 74 5.86 -6.50 -25.10
CA ASN A 74 6.76 -6.02 -26.13
C ASN A 74 8.19 -5.96 -25.55
N HIS A 75 9.20 -6.14 -26.39
CA HIS A 75 10.61 -6.09 -25.98
C HIS A 75 11.07 -4.67 -25.57
N GLU A 76 10.16 -3.68 -25.61
CA GLU A 76 10.44 -2.27 -25.40
C GLU A 76 10.48 -1.87 -23.92
N PHE A 77 9.77 -2.59 -23.04
CA PHE A 77 9.72 -2.28 -21.61
C PHE A 77 10.41 -3.35 -20.75
N PRO A 78 11.21 -2.97 -19.74
CA PRO A 78 11.92 -3.92 -18.89
C PRO A 78 11.02 -4.81 -18.01
N SER A 79 9.75 -4.44 -17.84
CA SER A 79 8.76 -5.26 -17.14
C SER A 79 7.33 -4.93 -17.58
N ALA A 80 6.40 -5.87 -17.38
CA ALA A 80 4.96 -5.66 -17.56
C ALA A 80 4.45 -4.44 -16.78
N ARG A 81 5.06 -4.14 -15.63
CA ARG A 81 4.71 -2.99 -14.79
C ARG A 81 5.16 -1.66 -15.39
N CYS A 82 6.37 -1.58 -15.97
CA CYS A 82 6.82 -0.37 -16.68
C CYS A 82 5.88 -0.08 -17.86
N PHE A 83 5.50 -1.12 -18.62
CA PHE A 83 4.58 -1.00 -19.75
C PHE A 83 3.16 -0.56 -19.32
N PHE A 84 2.60 -1.20 -18.29
CA PHE A 84 1.32 -0.81 -17.71
C PHE A 84 1.30 0.68 -17.32
N LEU A 85 2.31 1.15 -16.58
CA LEU A 85 2.38 2.56 -16.20
C LEU A 85 2.53 3.48 -17.41
N GLN A 86 3.23 3.02 -18.46
CA GLN A 86 3.38 3.80 -19.68
C GLN A 86 2.05 3.96 -20.44
N MET A 87 1.17 2.96 -20.45
CA MET A 87 -0.16 3.08 -21.08
C MET A 87 -0.96 4.26 -20.51
N PHE A 88 -0.81 4.53 -19.22
CA PHE A 88 -1.42 5.68 -18.53
C PHE A 88 -0.53 6.93 -18.52
N LYS A 89 0.65 6.89 -19.16
CA LYS A 89 1.67 7.95 -19.15
C LYS A 89 2.16 8.30 -17.74
N LEU A 90 2.13 7.34 -16.81
CA LEU A 90 2.51 7.47 -15.41
C LEU A 90 3.91 6.93 -15.10
N HIS A 91 4.53 6.25 -16.07
CA HIS A 91 5.84 5.65 -15.91
C HIS A 91 6.88 6.68 -15.44
N GLN A 92 7.55 6.39 -14.31
CA GLN A 92 8.55 7.25 -13.67
C GLN A 92 8.04 8.65 -13.24
N LYS A 93 6.73 8.80 -12.95
CA LYS A 93 6.14 10.08 -12.51
C LYS A 93 5.51 10.02 -11.13
N GLY A 94 5.67 11.09 -10.36
CA GLY A 94 4.97 11.32 -9.09
C GLY A 94 4.97 10.11 -8.17
N LEU A 95 3.78 9.78 -7.65
CA LEU A 95 3.56 8.65 -6.74
C LEU A 95 3.84 7.26 -7.38
N TRP A 96 3.93 7.19 -8.70
CA TRP A 96 4.06 5.94 -9.47
C TRP A 96 5.51 5.51 -9.68
N LYS A 97 6.48 6.36 -9.35
CA LYS A 97 7.90 6.11 -9.61
C LYS A 97 8.41 4.83 -8.94
N SER A 98 7.93 4.52 -7.73
CA SER A 98 8.27 3.32 -6.97
C SER A 98 7.60 2.04 -7.48
N GLU A 99 6.67 2.15 -8.44
CA GLU A 99 5.98 0.99 -8.98
C GLU A 99 6.81 0.21 -9.99
N CYS A 100 7.94 0.75 -10.47
CA CYS A 100 8.85 0.03 -11.34
C CYS A 100 10.33 0.27 -11.00
N ILE A 101 11.16 -0.73 -11.30
CA ILE A 101 12.61 -0.75 -11.01
C ILE A 101 13.47 -0.36 -12.22
N CYS A 102 12.86 0.08 -13.33
CA CYS A 102 13.55 0.33 -14.60
C CYS A 102 14.25 1.71 -14.68
N GLY A 103 14.32 2.46 -13.59
CA GLY A 103 15.08 3.72 -13.46
C GLY A 103 16.34 3.52 -12.61
N SER A 104 17.38 4.32 -12.86
CA SER A 104 18.60 4.29 -12.03
C SER A 104 18.31 4.74 -10.59
N ASP A 105 18.64 3.87 -9.63
CA ASP A 105 18.80 4.14 -8.19
C ASP A 105 19.41 5.55 -7.95
N VAL A 106 19.00 6.37 -7.00
CA VAL A 106 18.41 6.16 -5.68
C VAL A 106 17.32 7.22 -5.51
N ALA A 107 16.20 6.87 -4.88
CA ALA A 107 15.25 7.84 -4.38
C ALA A 107 15.98 8.91 -3.56
N SER A 108 16.18 10.09 -4.15
CA SER A 108 16.50 11.27 -3.35
C SER A 108 15.41 11.34 -2.29
N ALA A 109 15.79 11.49 -1.02
CA ALA A 109 14.85 11.63 0.08
C ALA A 109 13.82 12.77 -0.15
N LYS A 110 14.03 13.62 -1.17
CA LYS A 110 13.10 14.65 -1.65
C LYS A 110 11.85 14.09 -2.36
N ASP A 111 11.89 12.89 -2.95
CA ASP A 111 10.75 12.30 -3.68
C ASP A 111 9.67 11.74 -2.74
N LEU A 112 9.98 11.59 -1.46
CA LEU A 112 9.05 11.13 -0.42
C LEU A 112 8.11 12.25 0.10
N SER A 113 8.10 13.40 -0.58
CA SER A 113 7.39 14.59 -0.12
C SER A 113 5.87 14.46 -0.26
N ILE A 114 5.13 15.12 0.65
CA ILE A 114 3.67 15.31 0.60
C ILE A 114 3.22 15.95 -0.74
N ALA A 115 4.12 16.61 -1.46
CA ALA A 115 3.84 17.31 -2.71
C ALA A 115 3.77 16.38 -3.94
N ALA A 116 3.94 15.06 -3.77
CA ALA A 116 3.81 14.11 -4.86
C ALA A 116 2.38 14.11 -5.42
N GLU A 117 2.28 14.28 -6.74
CA GLU A 117 1.01 14.36 -7.46
C GLU A 117 0.57 13.00 -8.00
N TRP A 118 -0.73 12.87 -8.26
CA TRP A 118 -1.28 11.72 -8.97
C TRP A 118 -0.84 11.66 -10.43
N ASN A 119 -0.46 12.78 -11.05
CA ASN A 119 -0.23 12.88 -12.49
C ASN A 119 -1.37 12.31 -13.36
N LEU A 120 -2.60 12.39 -12.82
CA LEU A 120 -3.85 11.99 -13.44
C LEU A 120 -4.81 13.16 -13.47
N GLN A 121 -5.73 13.16 -14.42
CA GLN A 121 -6.84 14.12 -14.44
C GLN A 121 -7.68 13.99 -13.17
N SER A 122 -8.35 15.08 -12.78
CA SER A 122 -9.20 15.14 -11.58
C SER A 122 -10.30 14.07 -11.59
N SER A 123 -10.85 13.75 -12.75
CA SER A 123 -11.85 12.68 -12.93
C SER A 123 -11.32 11.26 -12.74
N LEU A 124 -9.99 11.09 -12.68
CA LEU A 124 -9.33 9.79 -12.56
C LEU A 124 -8.64 9.61 -11.21
N CYS A 125 -8.69 10.57 -10.30
CA CYS A 125 -8.03 10.42 -9.01
C CYS A 125 -8.77 11.12 -7.86
N PRO A 126 -8.67 10.57 -6.63
CA PRO A 126 -9.26 11.17 -5.45
C PRO A 126 -8.40 12.37 -4.98
N CYS A 127 -8.54 13.51 -5.65
CA CYS A 127 -7.79 14.74 -5.35
C CYS A 127 -8.58 15.77 -4.53
N THR A 128 -9.86 15.51 -4.27
CA THR A 128 -10.79 16.38 -3.54
C THR A 128 -11.58 15.57 -2.52
N GLU A 129 -12.32 16.26 -1.64
CA GLU A 129 -13.27 15.60 -0.73
C GLU A 129 -14.31 14.79 -1.52
N PRO A 130 -14.82 13.68 -0.96
CA PRO A 130 -15.91 12.93 -1.56
C PRO A 130 -17.21 13.74 -1.54
N GLU A 131 -18.06 13.56 -2.55
CA GLU A 131 -19.36 14.24 -2.64
C GLU A 131 -20.36 13.75 -1.58
N ASN A 132 -20.24 12.47 -1.20
CA ASN A 132 -21.11 11.81 -0.25
C ASN A 132 -20.31 11.29 0.95
N PRO A 133 -20.90 11.25 2.16
CA PRO A 133 -20.29 10.58 3.30
C PRO A 133 -19.91 9.13 2.98
N VAL A 134 -18.84 8.64 3.61
CA VAL A 134 -18.43 7.24 3.44
C VAL A 134 -19.58 6.30 3.84
N PRO A 135 -19.92 5.30 3.02
CA PRO A 135 -20.90 4.28 3.37
C PRO A 135 -20.50 3.54 4.66
N ALA A 136 -21.50 2.96 5.34
CA ALA A 136 -21.26 2.21 6.57
C ALA A 136 -20.24 1.07 6.37
N VAL A 137 -20.24 0.45 5.19
CA VAL A 137 -19.29 -0.58 4.78
C VAL A 137 -18.95 -0.38 3.30
N LEU A 138 -17.65 -0.28 2.98
CA LEU A 138 -17.12 -0.48 1.63
C LEU A 138 -16.52 -1.89 1.57
N ALA A 139 -17.17 -2.81 0.84
CA ALA A 139 -16.81 -4.23 0.83
C ALA A 139 -15.96 -4.62 -0.39
N SER A 140 -15.97 -3.81 -1.44
CA SER A 140 -15.26 -4.10 -2.68
C SER A 140 -14.56 -2.86 -3.27
N TRP A 141 -13.67 -3.09 -4.24
CA TRP A 141 -13.11 -2.01 -5.06
C TRP A 141 -14.18 -1.28 -5.87
N GLU A 142 -15.22 -2.00 -6.33
CA GLU A 142 -16.33 -1.39 -7.07
C GLU A 142 -17.09 -0.41 -6.19
N ASP A 143 -17.37 -0.77 -4.93
CA ASP A 143 -18.03 0.11 -3.97
C ASP A 143 -17.21 1.39 -3.75
N TYR A 144 -15.89 1.26 -3.58
CA TYR A 144 -15.00 2.40 -3.39
C TYR A 144 -14.96 3.30 -4.63
N TYR A 145 -14.82 2.72 -5.82
CA TYR A 145 -14.78 3.49 -7.07
C TYR A 145 -16.11 4.20 -7.32
N GLN A 146 -17.24 3.53 -7.07
CA GLN A 146 -18.56 4.15 -7.16
C GLN A 146 -18.71 5.30 -6.16
N TRP A 147 -18.31 5.11 -4.91
CA TRP A 147 -18.38 6.15 -3.88
C TRP A 147 -17.51 7.37 -4.19
N ARG A 148 -16.31 7.16 -4.76
CA ARG A 148 -15.41 8.24 -5.18
C ARG A 148 -15.71 8.79 -6.56
N SER A 149 -16.78 8.35 -7.22
CA SER A 149 -17.13 8.75 -8.59
C SER A 149 -15.97 8.52 -9.58
N LEU A 150 -15.20 7.44 -9.38
CA LEU A 150 -14.06 7.06 -10.21
C LEU A 150 -14.46 5.99 -11.23
N PRO A 151 -14.03 6.10 -12.49
CA PRO A 151 -14.26 5.04 -13.45
C PRO A 151 -13.31 3.86 -13.23
N LEU A 152 -13.78 2.63 -13.50
CA LEU A 152 -13.00 1.39 -13.29
C LEU A 152 -11.73 1.25 -14.13
N HIS A 153 -11.53 2.12 -15.13
CA HIS A 153 -10.28 2.21 -15.87
C HIS A 153 -9.23 3.11 -15.20
N SER A 154 -9.59 3.86 -14.14
CA SER A 154 -8.61 4.63 -13.37
C SER A 154 -7.64 3.70 -12.63
N PRO A 155 -6.32 3.90 -12.75
CA PRO A 155 -5.34 2.98 -12.18
C PRO A 155 -5.09 3.19 -10.68
N VAL A 156 -5.82 4.08 -10.00
CA VAL A 156 -5.49 4.50 -8.62
C VAL A 156 -5.51 3.37 -7.59
N ALA A 157 -6.22 2.26 -7.84
CA ALA A 157 -6.18 1.06 -7.00
C ALA A 157 -4.76 0.52 -6.79
N VAL A 158 -3.86 0.73 -7.76
CA VAL A 158 -2.44 0.37 -7.68
C VAL A 158 -1.72 1.07 -6.54
N LEU A 159 -2.16 2.27 -6.13
CA LEU A 159 -1.55 3.03 -5.05
C LEU A 159 -2.43 3.08 -3.79
N LEU A 160 -3.74 3.06 -3.98
CA LEU A 160 -4.71 3.16 -2.89
C LEU A 160 -4.89 1.85 -2.13
N HIS A 161 -4.34 0.73 -2.61
CA HIS A 161 -4.45 -0.52 -1.86
C HIS A 161 -3.82 -0.41 -0.46
N TRP A 162 -2.83 0.46 -0.23
CA TRP A 162 -2.27 0.68 1.11
C TRP A 162 -3.32 1.24 2.09
N PRO A 163 -3.89 2.44 1.88
CA PRO A 163 -4.92 2.98 2.77
C PRO A 163 -6.20 2.13 2.81
N LEU A 164 -6.63 1.54 1.69
CA LEU A 164 -7.84 0.70 1.70
C LEU A 164 -7.64 -0.62 2.44
N THR A 165 -6.43 -1.20 2.43
CA THR A 165 -6.13 -2.38 3.26
C THR A 165 -6.25 -2.02 4.74
N LEU A 166 -5.70 -0.87 5.16
CA LEU A 166 -5.87 -0.39 6.53
C LEU A 166 -7.35 -0.20 6.87
N TYR A 167 -8.12 0.44 6.00
CA TYR A 167 -9.56 0.58 6.19
C TYR A 167 -10.24 -0.78 6.36
N HIS A 168 -9.97 -1.74 5.48
CA HIS A 168 -10.58 -3.06 5.53
C HIS A 168 -10.22 -3.82 6.82
N CYS A 169 -8.94 -3.81 7.23
CA CYS A 169 -8.51 -4.39 8.50
C CYS A 169 -9.26 -3.78 9.71
N LEU A 170 -9.44 -2.46 9.70
CA LEU A 170 -10.16 -1.75 10.76
C LEU A 170 -11.66 -2.04 10.73
N GLN A 171 -12.27 -2.19 9.55
CA GLN A 171 -13.66 -2.63 9.44
C GLN A 171 -13.84 -4.03 10.04
N LEU A 172 -12.95 -4.97 9.72
CA LEU A 172 -12.95 -6.31 10.33
C LEU A 172 -12.80 -6.26 11.85
N TYR A 173 -11.94 -5.38 12.37
CA TYR A 173 -11.78 -5.17 13.81
C TYR A 173 -13.04 -4.54 14.46
N ARG A 174 -13.66 -3.56 13.80
CA ARG A 174 -14.90 -2.89 14.27
C ARG A 174 -16.10 -3.82 14.27
N LEU A 175 -16.17 -4.79 13.37
CA LEU A 175 -17.19 -5.83 13.42
C LEU A 175 -17.04 -6.73 14.68
N GLN A 176 -15.86 -6.74 15.29
CA GLN A 176 -15.54 -7.56 16.47
C GLN A 176 -15.57 -6.78 17.80
N THR A 177 -15.68 -5.45 17.79
CA THR A 177 -15.58 -4.58 18.99
C THR A 177 -16.60 -3.44 18.98
N SER A 178 -17.11 -3.00 20.14
CA SER A 178 -18.12 -1.93 20.21
C SER A 178 -17.59 -0.59 19.70
N LYS A 179 -18.46 0.18 19.04
CA LYS A 179 -18.16 1.41 18.30
C LYS A 179 -17.32 2.43 19.09
N TYR A 180 -16.31 2.97 18.42
CA TYR A 180 -15.61 4.21 18.80
C TYR A 180 -16.60 5.38 18.93
N ASP A 181 -16.38 6.24 19.91
CA ASP A 181 -17.12 7.49 20.08
C ASP A 181 -16.46 8.58 19.20
N GLY A 182 -17.24 9.56 18.76
CA GLY A 182 -16.90 10.49 17.66
C GLY A 182 -15.77 11.50 17.92
N GLN A 183 -14.86 11.24 18.86
CA GLN A 183 -13.67 12.05 19.17
C GLN A 183 -12.39 11.20 19.29
N ASP A 184 -12.45 9.92 18.91
CA ASP A 184 -11.38 8.99 19.16
C ASP A 184 -10.15 9.20 18.26
N THR A 185 -8.99 9.06 18.87
CA THR A 185 -7.71 8.98 18.17
C THR A 185 -7.43 7.52 17.82
N LEU A 186 -7.29 7.22 16.53
CA LEU A 186 -6.88 5.90 16.07
C LEU A 186 -5.36 5.87 15.86
N CYS A 187 -4.66 5.11 16.70
CA CYS A 187 -3.22 4.87 16.55
C CYS A 187 -2.97 3.51 15.86
N ILE A 188 -2.26 3.53 14.74
CA ILE A 188 -1.91 2.37 13.91
C ILE A 188 -0.39 2.22 13.93
N HIS A 189 0.11 1.05 14.36
CA HIS A 189 1.53 0.72 14.21
C HIS A 189 1.71 -0.08 12.91
N TYR A 190 2.24 0.58 11.88
CA TYR A 190 2.46 -0.01 10.56
C TYR A 190 3.88 -0.56 10.47
N LEU A 191 4.02 -1.88 10.36
CA LEU A 191 5.31 -2.56 10.43
C LEU A 191 5.84 -2.88 9.03
N GLY A 192 7.12 -2.58 8.80
CA GLY A 192 7.82 -2.88 7.55
C GLY A 192 7.34 -2.09 6.33
N PRO A 193 7.19 -0.75 6.40
CA PRO A 193 6.88 0.04 5.22
C PRO A 193 8.05 0.01 4.23
N GLU A 194 7.74 -0.19 2.95
CA GLU A 194 8.71 -0.22 1.85
C GLU A 194 8.35 0.87 0.82
N LYS A 195 7.54 0.53 -0.19
CA LYS A 195 7.09 1.47 -1.23
C LYS A 195 6.18 2.56 -0.66
N GLU A 196 5.47 2.25 0.41
CA GLU A 196 4.59 3.15 1.15
C GLU A 196 5.33 4.42 1.60
N LEU A 197 6.63 4.32 1.88
CA LEU A 197 7.46 5.47 2.25
C LEU A 197 7.53 6.52 1.13
N LEU A 198 7.45 6.10 -0.14
CA LEU A 198 7.42 6.94 -1.34
C LEU A 198 6.02 7.37 -1.74
N GLN A 199 5.00 6.84 -1.08
CA GLN A 199 3.60 7.02 -1.42
C GLN A 199 2.78 7.55 -0.23
N LEU A 200 3.43 8.23 0.73
CA LEU A 200 2.78 8.71 1.96
C LEU A 200 1.53 9.54 1.66
N ALA A 201 1.52 10.34 0.59
CA ALA A 201 0.36 11.17 0.22
C ALA A 201 -0.92 10.35 -0.04
N THR A 202 -0.81 9.08 -0.41
CA THR A 202 -1.95 8.16 -0.60
C THR A 202 -2.71 7.92 0.70
N PHE A 203 -2.03 7.95 1.85
CA PHE A 203 -2.66 7.82 3.17
C PHE A 203 -3.59 8.99 3.50
N GLY A 204 -3.53 10.09 2.73
CA GLY A 204 -4.51 11.18 2.81
C GLY A 204 -5.95 10.71 2.55
N GLU A 205 -6.15 9.62 1.81
CA GLU A 205 -7.49 9.06 1.57
C GLU A 205 -8.15 8.54 2.86
N LEU A 206 -7.36 8.20 3.88
CA LEU A 206 -7.90 7.77 5.18
C LEU A 206 -8.75 8.85 5.87
N ARG A 207 -8.55 10.13 5.51
CA ARG A 207 -9.38 11.26 5.98
C ARG A 207 -10.83 11.10 5.55
N ALA A 208 -11.05 10.71 4.29
CA ALA A 208 -12.37 10.46 3.73
C ALA A 208 -13.00 9.19 4.31
N LEU A 209 -12.18 8.16 4.55
CA LEU A 209 -12.61 6.84 5.02
C LEU A 209 -12.97 6.81 6.52
N PHE A 210 -12.45 7.75 7.31
CA PHE A 210 -12.72 7.87 8.75
C PHE A 210 -13.05 9.32 9.13
N PRO A 211 -14.19 9.86 8.69
CA PRO A 211 -14.58 11.23 9.02
C PRO A 211 -14.67 11.42 10.53
N GLY A 212 -14.07 12.50 11.04
CA GLY A 212 -14.08 12.86 12.46
C GLY A 212 -13.10 12.09 13.36
N VAL A 213 -12.32 11.15 12.81
CA VAL A 213 -11.30 10.38 13.57
C VAL A 213 -9.92 10.98 13.34
N GLN A 214 -9.15 11.19 14.41
CA GLN A 214 -7.75 11.58 14.28
C GLN A 214 -6.87 10.34 14.04
N ILE A 215 -6.27 10.23 12.85
CA ILE A 215 -5.47 9.06 12.48
C ILE A 215 -4.00 9.35 12.72
N HIS A 216 -3.39 8.50 13.55
CA HIS A 216 -1.97 8.49 13.85
C HIS A 216 -1.36 7.18 13.38
N ILE A 217 -0.39 7.22 12.47
CA ILE A 217 0.29 6.03 11.99
C ILE A 217 1.78 6.11 12.35
N GLU A 218 2.25 5.14 13.11
CA GLU A 218 3.65 4.96 13.45
C GLU A 218 4.22 3.92 12.46
N LEU A 219 4.90 4.40 11.42
CA LEU A 219 5.52 3.61 10.35
C LEU A 219 6.92 3.16 10.82
N VAL A 220 7.08 1.87 11.10
CA VAL A 220 8.30 1.32 11.73
C VAL A 220 8.93 0.25 10.86
N GLY A 221 10.17 0.45 10.44
CA GLY A 221 10.88 -0.58 9.69
C GLY A 221 12.35 -0.27 9.40
N PRO A 222 13.14 -1.29 9.03
CA PRO A 222 14.54 -1.13 8.68
C PRO A 222 14.74 -0.27 7.42
N GLU A 223 13.77 -0.26 6.50
CA GLU A 223 13.82 0.48 5.22
C GLU A 223 13.57 1.98 5.36
N VAL A 224 13.15 2.46 6.54
CA VAL A 224 13.07 3.90 6.80
C VAL A 224 14.48 4.51 6.67
N PRO A 225 14.68 5.54 5.81
CA PRO A 225 15.98 6.20 5.68
C PRO A 225 16.44 6.80 7.00
N LYS A 226 17.74 6.69 7.32
CA LYS A 226 18.31 7.27 8.56
C LYS A 226 18.02 8.77 8.69
N SER A 227 18.00 9.48 7.56
CA SER A 227 17.70 10.92 7.51
C SER A 227 16.26 11.29 7.87
N ARG A 228 15.34 10.32 7.89
CA ARG A 228 13.91 10.51 8.19
C ARG A 228 13.48 9.83 9.49
N ASP A 229 14.41 9.24 10.24
CA ASP A 229 14.08 8.65 11.53
C ASP A 229 13.54 9.72 12.49
N GLY A 230 12.36 9.48 13.05
CA GLY A 230 11.63 10.42 13.92
C GLY A 230 10.82 11.50 13.18
N GLU A 231 10.89 11.57 11.84
CA GLU A 231 10.15 12.56 11.06
C GLU A 231 8.63 12.41 11.27
N VAL A 232 7.95 13.56 11.40
CA VAL A 232 6.50 13.65 11.49
C VAL A 232 5.97 14.33 10.23
N VAL A 233 5.06 13.65 9.54
CA VAL A 233 4.42 14.09 8.30
C VAL A 233 2.93 14.28 8.58
N ASN A 234 2.40 15.48 8.36
CA ASN A 234 0.98 15.77 8.53
C ASN A 234 0.32 15.94 7.17
N ILE A 235 -0.61 15.05 6.83
CA ILE A 235 -1.35 15.07 5.57
C ILE A 235 -2.72 15.70 5.84
N SER A 236 -2.85 16.98 5.51
CA SER A 236 -4.09 17.76 5.64
C SER A 236 -4.83 17.94 4.32
N ARG A 237 -4.24 17.49 3.20
CA ARG A 237 -4.80 17.62 1.85
C ARG A 237 -4.54 16.35 1.06
N TYR A 238 -5.40 16.08 0.06
CA TYR A 238 -5.19 15.00 -0.89
C TYR A 238 -4.03 15.31 -1.84
N ALA A 239 -3.42 14.26 -2.40
CA ALA A 239 -2.48 14.42 -3.51
C ALA A 239 -3.18 15.09 -4.70
N ARG A 240 -2.47 16.00 -5.37
CA ARG A 240 -3.03 16.83 -6.43
C ARG A 240 -3.19 16.06 -7.74
N CYS A 241 -4.21 16.40 -8.52
CA CYS A 241 -4.35 15.95 -9.90
C CYS A 241 -3.43 16.75 -10.86
N SER A 242 -3.48 16.46 -12.16
CA SER A 242 -2.77 17.21 -13.20
C SER A 242 -3.55 18.40 -13.75
N ASP A 243 -4.85 18.50 -13.48
CA ASP A 243 -5.68 19.57 -14.06
C ASP A 243 -5.42 20.92 -13.37
N GLU A 244 -5.00 21.93 -14.14
CA GLU A 244 -4.66 23.27 -13.64
C GLU A 244 -5.86 24.02 -13.05
N SER A 245 -7.06 23.77 -13.58
CA SER A 245 -8.30 24.40 -13.12
C SER A 245 -8.95 23.68 -11.94
N CYS A 246 -8.39 22.57 -11.48
CA CYS A 246 -8.96 21.82 -10.37
C CYS A 246 -8.82 22.57 -9.05
N CYS A 247 -9.85 22.53 -8.21
CA CYS A 247 -9.82 23.15 -6.90
C CYS A 247 -8.73 22.59 -5.97
N CYS A 248 -8.22 21.37 -6.22
CA CYS A 248 -7.10 20.81 -5.46
C CYS A 248 -5.78 21.62 -5.60
N LYS A 249 -5.67 22.46 -6.64
CA LYS A 249 -4.54 23.37 -6.87
C LYS A 249 -4.72 24.72 -6.18
N SER A 250 -5.95 25.07 -5.80
CA SER A 250 -6.22 26.34 -5.13
C SER A 250 -5.65 26.34 -3.71
N SER A 251 -5.01 27.45 -3.34
CA SER A 251 -4.42 27.64 -2.00
C SER A 251 -5.47 27.91 -0.92
N ILE A 252 -6.77 27.87 -1.24
CA ILE A 252 -7.85 28.20 -0.32
C ILE A 252 -8.00 27.05 0.69
N GLY A 253 -7.12 27.06 1.69
CA GLY A 253 -7.57 26.66 3.00
C GLY A 253 -8.49 27.77 3.48
N SER A 254 -9.80 27.50 3.54
CA SER A 254 -10.48 27.96 4.74
C SER A 254 -9.67 27.36 5.89
N GLU A 255 -9.35 28.16 6.90
CA GLU A 255 -8.93 27.67 8.21
C GLU A 255 -10.12 26.94 8.87
N ASP A 256 -10.72 25.98 8.16
CA ASP A 256 -11.67 25.07 8.75
C ASP A 256 -10.88 24.16 9.67
N SER A 257 -10.91 24.58 10.92
CA SER A 257 -10.35 23.95 12.11
C SER A 257 -10.96 22.55 12.39
N SER A 258 -11.79 22.03 11.47
CA SER A 258 -12.46 20.72 11.52
C SER A 258 -11.81 19.66 10.63
N CYS A 259 -10.81 20.02 9.82
CA CYS A 259 -10.20 19.10 8.87
C CYS A 259 -9.25 18.10 9.57
N THR A 260 -9.72 16.88 9.83
CA THR A 260 -8.91 15.82 10.45
C THR A 260 -7.72 15.47 9.55
N ALA A 261 -6.50 15.79 10.01
CA ALA A 261 -5.26 15.44 9.32
C ALA A 261 -4.84 14.00 9.66
N VAL A 262 -4.18 13.34 8.72
CA VAL A 262 -3.49 12.05 8.98
C VAL A 262 -2.06 12.37 9.39
N ARG A 263 -1.69 11.98 10.61
CA ARG A 263 -0.33 12.16 11.14
C ARG A 263 0.44 10.87 10.99
N LEU A 264 1.52 10.90 10.22
CA LEU A 264 2.46 9.79 10.05
C LEU A 264 3.74 10.10 10.81
N LYS A 265 4.30 9.15 11.55
CA LYS A 265 5.63 9.25 12.15
C LYS A 265 6.49 8.08 11.70
N LEU A 266 7.70 8.38 11.23
CA LEU A 266 8.61 7.39 10.67
C LEU A 266 9.64 6.96 11.72
N TRP A 267 9.89 5.65 11.81
CA TRP A 267 10.86 5.07 12.73
C TRP A 267 11.74 4.06 12.02
N LYS A 268 13.04 4.31 12.05
CA LYS A 268 14.04 3.36 11.58
C LYS A 268 14.35 2.31 12.65
N GLY A 269 14.29 1.05 12.26
CA GLY A 269 14.70 -0.08 13.09
C GLY A 269 13.61 -1.14 13.21
N PHE A 270 13.85 -2.14 14.06
CA PHE A 270 12.86 -3.17 14.29
C PHE A 270 11.83 -2.72 15.33
N TYR A 271 10.58 -3.15 15.15
CA TYR A 271 9.49 -2.72 16.02
C TYR A 271 9.73 -3.04 17.51
N HIS A 272 10.25 -4.23 17.81
CA HIS A 272 10.52 -4.66 19.19
C HIS A 272 11.62 -3.82 19.88
N GLU A 273 12.48 -3.14 19.12
CA GLU A 273 13.49 -2.22 19.66
C GLU A 273 12.89 -0.83 19.91
N ARG A 274 11.92 -0.43 19.08
CA ARG A 274 11.32 0.91 19.09
C ARG A 274 10.00 1.01 19.86
N CYS A 275 9.36 -0.11 20.20
CA CYS A 275 8.03 -0.13 20.80
C CYS A 275 7.96 0.72 22.08
N SER A 276 9.00 0.68 22.92
CA SER A 276 9.07 1.48 24.13
C SER A 276 9.11 2.99 23.85
N ASP A 277 9.74 3.42 22.76
CA ASP A 277 9.79 4.83 22.36
C ASP A 277 8.47 5.30 21.73
N ILE A 278 7.78 4.39 21.06
CA ILE A 278 6.47 4.64 20.44
C ILE A 278 5.38 4.76 21.51
N MET A 279 5.42 3.90 22.53
CA MET A 279 4.41 3.82 23.59
C MET A 279 4.55 4.87 24.70
N LYS A 280 5.66 5.63 24.77
CA LYS A 280 5.88 6.70 25.77
C LYS A 280 5.07 7.99 25.50
N LYS A 281 3.96 7.90 24.78
CA LYS A 281 3.09 9.05 24.45
C LYS A 281 1.87 9.10 25.35
#